data_AF-A0A1I7YV90-F1
#
_entry.id   AF-A0A1I7YV90-F1
#
_cell.length_a   1.000
_cell.length_b   1.000
_cell.length_c   1.000
_cell.angle_alpha   90.00
_cell.angle_beta   90.00
_cell.angle_gamma   90.00
#
_symmetry.space_group_name_H-M   'P 1'
#
loop_
_entity.id
_entity.type
_entity.pdbx_description
1 polymer ?
#
loop_
_entity_poly.entity_id
_entity_poly.type
_entity_poly.pdbx_seq_one_letter_code
_entity_poly.pdbx_strand_id
1 'polypeptide(L)'
;MFESEDERASSVKKINFANCSINALPVDLYDFESLEEFRLENNPLVCDCRTDFLASSNINYKDTPRCASPRRLAGVKLQNARHMCGFNLPAIVEAFFLLYCICLLIIGGSLFWVKGRCTNIFYKPDMPYMGYNNLRTRADADEEHKQLQNDFDPVNV
;
A
#
# COMPACT_ATOMS: atom_id res chain seq x y z
N MET A 1 7.13 24.85 -36.09
CA MET A 1 5.74 24.47 -35.74
C MET A 1 5.82 23.88 -34.33
N PHE A 2 5.55 24.59 -33.25
CA PHE A 2 4.90 25.88 -32.99
C PHE A 2 5.78 26.69 -32.04
N GLU A 3 6.02 27.96 -32.38
CA GLU A 3 6.49 28.96 -31.44
C GLU A 3 5.25 29.37 -30.62
N SER A 4 5.19 29.02 -29.34
CA SER A 4 4.33 29.74 -28.40
C SER A 4 5.26 30.59 -27.57
N GLU A 5 5.38 31.85 -27.97
CA GLU A 5 5.98 32.90 -27.17
C GLU A 5 5.22 32.94 -25.84
N ASP A 6 5.82 32.41 -24.78
CA ASP A 6 5.44 32.69 -23.40
C ASP A 6 5.77 34.16 -23.11
N GLU A 7 5.00 35.06 -23.70
CA GLU A 7 4.99 36.47 -23.35
C GLU A 7 4.20 36.61 -22.04
N ARG A 8 4.70 35.95 -20.98
CA ARG A 8 4.23 36.17 -19.62
C ARG A 8 4.42 37.66 -19.38
N ALA A 9 3.31 38.38 -19.20
CA ALA A 9 3.29 39.83 -19.01
C ALA A 9 4.00 40.22 -17.70
N SER A 10 5.32 40.04 -17.64
CA SER A 10 6.21 40.01 -16.47
C SER A 10 6.30 41.32 -15.69
N SER A 11 5.56 42.36 -16.10
CA SER A 11 5.57 43.67 -15.47
C SER A 11 4.28 43.99 -14.69
N VAL A 12 3.22 43.19 -14.80
CA VAL A 12 1.93 43.55 -14.21
C VAL A 12 1.91 43.17 -12.72
N LYS A 13 2.04 44.18 -11.85
CA LYS A 13 2.02 43.98 -10.39
C LYS A 13 0.61 43.92 -9.80
N LYS A 14 -0.37 44.53 -10.48
CA LYS A 14 -1.74 44.70 -9.98
C LYS A 14 -2.75 44.32 -11.06
N ILE A 15 -3.66 43.40 -10.72
CA ILE A 15 -4.70 42.92 -11.63
C ILE A 15 -6.05 43.03 -10.94
N ASN A 16 -7.04 43.60 -11.65
CA ASN A 16 -8.39 43.76 -11.15
C ASN A 16 -9.42 43.09 -12.08
N PHE A 17 -10.00 42.00 -11.61
CA PHE A 17 -11.11 41.28 -12.24
C PHE A 17 -12.35 41.25 -11.34
N ALA A 18 -12.45 42.17 -10.39
CA ALA A 18 -13.60 42.26 -9.50
C ALA A 18 -14.90 42.51 -10.27
N ASN A 19 -16.01 41.98 -9.74
CA ASN A 19 -17.36 42.20 -10.26
C ASN A 19 -17.52 41.83 -11.75
N CYS A 20 -16.83 40.76 -12.15
CA CYS A 20 -16.98 40.17 -13.47
C CYS A 20 -17.86 38.91 -13.39
N SER A 21 -18.16 38.29 -14.53
CA SER A 21 -18.87 37.00 -14.59
C SER A 21 -17.90 35.85 -14.85
N ILE A 22 -16.76 35.85 -14.15
CA ILE A 22 -15.71 34.85 -14.34
C ILE A 22 -16.03 33.61 -13.51
N ASN A 23 -16.04 32.46 -14.18
CA ASN A 23 -16.33 31.17 -13.55
C ASN A 23 -15.04 30.42 -13.17
N ALA A 24 -14.01 30.51 -14.00
CA ALA A 24 -12.72 29.85 -13.80
C ALA A 24 -11.62 30.64 -14.50
N LEU A 25 -10.40 30.56 -13.95
CA LEU A 25 -9.20 31.15 -14.52
C LEU A 25 -8.22 30.01 -14.83
N PRO A 26 -7.58 29.97 -16.01
CA PRO A 26 -6.57 28.95 -16.30
C PRO A 26 -5.26 29.28 -15.58
N VAL A 27 -4.50 28.24 -15.21
CA VAL A 27 -3.22 28.38 -14.50
C VAL A 27 -2.15 29.07 -15.36
N ASP A 28 -2.23 28.90 -16.68
CA ASP A 28 -1.24 29.39 -17.64
C ASP A 28 -1.45 30.85 -18.03
N LEU A 29 -2.48 31.53 -17.49
CA LEU A 29 -2.79 32.91 -17.88
C LEU A 29 -1.74 33.91 -17.37
N TYR A 30 -1.24 33.69 -16.14
CA TYR A 30 -0.34 34.60 -15.47
C TYR A 30 0.39 33.91 -14.31
N ASP A 31 1.54 34.46 -13.91
CA ASP A 31 2.19 34.04 -12.68
C ASP A 31 1.55 34.74 -11.46
N PHE A 32 0.48 34.14 -10.93
CA PHE A 32 -0.31 34.72 -9.84
C PHE A 32 0.46 34.87 -8.52
N GLU A 33 1.56 34.14 -8.32
CA GLU A 33 2.40 34.25 -7.12
C GLU A 33 3.26 35.52 -7.13
N SER A 34 3.55 36.06 -8.32
CA SER A 34 4.33 37.30 -8.49
C SER A 34 3.50 38.59 -8.32
N LEU A 35 2.18 38.48 -8.22
CA LEU A 35 1.27 39.63 -8.11
C LEU A 35 1.32 40.26 -6.72
N GLU A 36 1.37 41.58 -6.67
CA GLU A 36 1.28 42.36 -5.43
C GLU A 36 -0.18 42.52 -4.98
N GLU A 37 -1.09 42.77 -5.93
CA GLU A 37 -2.51 42.99 -5.65
C GLU A 37 -3.38 42.30 -6.70
N PHE A 38 -4.12 41.27 -6.28
CA PHE A 38 -5.09 40.59 -7.12
C PHE A 38 -6.51 40.75 -6.60
N ARG A 39 -7.43 41.24 -7.45
CA ARG A 39 -8.85 41.40 -7.12
C ARG A 39 -9.70 40.48 -7.98
N LEU A 40 -10.48 39.61 -7.32
CA LEU A 40 -11.33 38.61 -7.96
C LEU A 40 -12.71 38.50 -7.26
N GLU A 41 -13.00 39.41 -6.34
CA GLU A 41 -14.25 39.46 -5.59
C GLU A 41 -15.48 39.62 -6.50
N ASN A 42 -16.65 39.19 -5.99
CA ASN A 42 -17.93 39.27 -6.70
C ASN A 42 -17.95 38.57 -8.08
N ASN A 43 -17.25 37.45 -8.21
CA ASN A 43 -17.32 36.57 -9.38
C ASN A 43 -18.00 35.24 -9.01
N PRO A 44 -18.80 34.63 -9.92
CA PRO A 44 -19.41 33.32 -9.74
C PRO A 44 -18.39 32.17 -9.91
N LEU A 45 -17.35 32.16 -9.08
CA LEU A 45 -16.24 31.19 -9.20
C LEU A 45 -16.71 29.76 -8.92
N VAL A 46 -16.29 28.85 -9.79
CA VAL A 46 -16.47 27.41 -9.64
C VAL A 46 -15.20 26.86 -9.00
N CYS A 47 -15.28 26.49 -7.74
CA CYS A 47 -14.18 25.96 -6.95
C CYS A 47 -14.05 24.45 -7.18
N ASP A 48 -13.46 24.12 -8.32
CA ASP A 48 -13.10 22.77 -8.72
C ASP A 48 -11.58 22.56 -8.65
N CYS A 49 -11.12 21.36 -8.96
CA CYS A 49 -9.69 21.03 -9.03
C CYS A 49 -8.88 21.85 -10.02
N ARG A 50 -9.51 22.36 -11.08
CA ARG A 50 -8.84 23.23 -12.06
C ARG A 50 -8.50 24.60 -11.50
N THR A 51 -9.25 25.05 -10.51
CA THR A 51 -9.09 26.36 -9.85
C THR A 51 -8.46 26.24 -8.46
N ASP A 52 -8.00 25.04 -8.07
CA ASP A 52 -7.40 24.81 -6.76
C ASP A 52 -6.10 25.61 -6.56
N PHE A 53 -5.39 25.92 -7.67
CA PHE A 53 -4.24 26.82 -7.62
C PHE A 53 -4.59 28.21 -7.09
N LEU A 54 -5.82 28.71 -7.34
CA LEU A 54 -6.31 29.99 -6.80
C LEU A 54 -6.60 29.91 -5.29
N ALA A 55 -6.76 28.70 -4.73
CA ALA A 55 -6.85 28.51 -3.29
C ALA A 55 -5.46 28.47 -2.62
N SER A 56 -4.37 28.61 -3.37
CA SER A 56 -3.01 28.66 -2.83
C SER A 56 -2.82 29.90 -1.94
N SER A 57 -2.10 29.71 -0.83
CA SER A 57 -1.75 30.78 0.11
C SER A 57 -0.75 31.80 -0.44
N ASN A 58 -0.08 31.48 -1.55
CA ASN A 58 0.97 32.31 -2.14
C ASN A 58 0.42 33.48 -2.97
N ILE A 59 -0.89 33.49 -3.27
CA ILE A 59 -1.50 34.53 -4.08
C ILE A 59 -2.02 35.66 -3.17
N ASN A 60 -1.59 36.88 -3.45
CA ASN A 60 -1.91 38.05 -2.64
C ASN A 60 -3.23 38.70 -3.10
N TYR A 61 -4.34 38.21 -2.55
CA TYR A 61 -5.67 38.76 -2.79
C TYR A 61 -5.91 40.03 -1.96
N LYS A 62 -6.45 41.08 -2.57
CA LYS A 62 -6.93 42.25 -1.81
C LYS A 62 -8.11 41.88 -0.92
N ASP A 63 -9.09 41.20 -1.52
CA ASP A 63 -10.26 40.65 -0.85
C ASP A 63 -10.38 39.18 -1.25
N THR A 64 -10.49 38.30 -0.25
CA THR A 64 -10.55 36.85 -0.53
C THR A 64 -11.84 36.52 -1.30
N PRO A 65 -11.76 36.00 -2.53
CA PRO A 65 -12.93 35.67 -3.31
C PRO A 65 -13.70 34.49 -2.68
N ARG A 66 -14.98 34.38 -3.01
CA ARG A 66 -15.87 33.32 -2.52
C ARG A 66 -16.31 32.41 -3.66
N CYS A 67 -16.45 31.14 -3.35
CA CYS A 67 -16.97 30.15 -4.27
C CYS A 67 -18.47 30.34 -4.47
N ALA A 68 -18.95 30.26 -5.71
CA ALA A 68 -20.38 30.17 -6.02
C ALA A 68 -20.83 28.72 -6.25
N SER A 69 -19.93 27.89 -6.76
CA SER A 69 -20.14 26.47 -7.06
C SER A 69 -18.90 25.67 -6.64
N PRO A 70 -19.01 24.37 -6.32
CA PRO A 70 -20.22 23.56 -6.18
C PRO A 70 -21.07 23.96 -4.96
N ARG A 71 -22.37 23.57 -4.93
CA ARG A 71 -23.31 23.95 -3.85
C ARG A 71 -22.79 23.70 -2.44
N ARG A 72 -21.92 22.70 -2.25
CA ARG A 72 -21.31 22.35 -0.97
C ARG A 72 -20.33 23.42 -0.44
N LEU A 73 -19.77 24.25 -1.33
CA LEU A 73 -18.78 25.29 -1.02
C LEU A 73 -19.30 26.70 -1.37
N ALA A 74 -20.57 26.82 -1.78
CA ALA A 74 -21.16 28.11 -2.07
C ALA A 74 -21.07 29.06 -0.84
N GLY A 75 -20.47 30.24 -1.04
CA GLY A 75 -20.24 31.25 -0.01
C GLY A 75 -18.96 31.07 0.82
N VAL A 76 -18.26 29.95 0.68
CA VAL A 76 -16.97 29.69 1.37
C VAL A 76 -15.86 30.51 0.70
N LYS A 77 -14.94 31.04 1.51
CA LYS A 77 -13.73 31.73 1.01
C LYS A 77 -12.84 30.74 0.27
N LEU A 78 -12.28 31.15 -0.86
CA LEU A 78 -11.49 30.30 -1.74
C LEU A 78 -10.30 29.62 -1.04
N GLN A 79 -9.58 30.34 -0.18
CA GLN A 79 -8.46 29.79 0.62
C GLN A 79 -8.88 28.63 1.54
N ASN A 80 -10.14 28.61 1.99
CA ASN A 80 -10.69 27.55 2.83
C ASN A 80 -11.39 26.45 2.02
N ALA A 81 -11.61 26.69 0.72
CA ALA A 81 -12.29 25.79 -0.20
C ALA A 81 -11.33 24.78 -0.85
N ARG A 82 -10.19 24.51 -0.22
CA ARG A 82 -9.19 23.56 -0.71
C ARG A 82 -9.80 22.17 -0.83
N HIS A 83 -9.87 21.68 -2.05
CA HIS A 83 -10.23 20.31 -2.33
C HIS A 83 -8.96 19.47 -2.43
N MET A 84 -9.06 18.22 -2.05
CA MET A 84 -8.02 17.22 -2.27
C MET A 84 -7.92 16.89 -3.77
N CYS A 85 -7.36 17.81 -4.55
CA CYS A 85 -7.16 17.69 -5.98
C CYS A 85 -5.74 17.18 -6.24
N GLY A 86 -5.63 16.05 -6.92
CA GLY A 86 -4.35 15.35 -7.09
C GLY A 86 -4.40 13.84 -6.80
N PHE A 87 -5.55 13.33 -6.34
CA PHE A 87 -5.76 11.89 -6.29
C PHE A 87 -6.02 11.35 -7.70
N ASN A 88 -4.98 10.83 -8.33
CA ASN A 88 -5.11 10.01 -9.53
C ASN A 88 -5.72 8.66 -9.14
N LEU A 89 -7.06 8.59 -9.12
CA LEU A 89 -7.81 7.34 -8.89
C LEU A 89 -7.24 6.13 -9.65
N PRO A 90 -6.87 6.19 -10.95
CA PRO A 90 -6.29 5.03 -11.63
C PRO A 90 -4.95 4.59 -11.02
N ALA A 91 -4.06 5.53 -10.69
CA ALA A 91 -2.77 5.20 -10.08
C ALA A 91 -2.92 4.56 -8.69
N ILE A 92 -3.92 5.02 -7.92
CA ILE A 92 -4.25 4.47 -6.60
C ILE A 92 -4.79 3.04 -6.74
N VAL A 93 -5.69 2.82 -7.68
CA VAL A 93 -6.25 1.49 -7.95
C VAL A 93 -5.17 0.52 -8.42
N GLU A 94 -4.26 0.95 -9.30
CA GLU A 94 -3.12 0.13 -9.72
C GLU A 94 -2.19 -0.21 -8.55
N ALA A 95 -1.89 0.75 -7.67
CA ALA A 95 -1.08 0.51 -6.49
C ALA A 95 -1.72 -0.54 -5.55
N PHE A 96 -3.03 -0.45 -5.31
CA PHE A 96 -3.75 -1.44 -4.50
C PHE A 96 -3.80 -2.82 -5.16
N PHE A 97 -3.97 -2.88 -6.48
CA PHE A 97 -3.97 -4.13 -7.22
C PHE A 97 -2.60 -4.83 -7.14
N LEU A 98 -1.50 -4.08 -7.33
CA LEU A 98 -0.15 -4.61 -7.18
C LEU A 98 0.13 -5.10 -5.76
N LEU A 99 -0.28 -4.33 -4.74
CA LEU A 99 -0.16 -4.73 -3.35
C LEU A 99 -0.92 -6.04 -3.06
N TYR A 100 -2.16 -6.15 -3.56
CA TYR A 100 -2.96 -7.36 -3.44
C TYR A 100 -2.29 -8.57 -4.10
N CYS A 101 -1.75 -8.41 -5.32
CA CYS A 101 -0.99 -9.47 -6.00
C CYS A 101 0.24 -9.90 -5.20
N ILE A 102 1.01 -8.96 -4.64
CA ILE A 102 2.17 -9.26 -3.79
C ILE A 102 1.73 -10.05 -2.55
N CYS A 103 0.64 -9.64 -1.89
CA CYS A 103 0.08 -10.38 -0.75
C CYS A 103 -0.30 -11.81 -1.14
N LEU A 104 -0.96 -12.02 -2.29
CA LEU A 104 -1.29 -13.36 -2.77
C LEU A 104 -0.05 -14.21 -3.07
N LEU A 105 1.01 -13.62 -3.62
CA LEU A 105 2.28 -14.32 -3.85
C LEU A 105 2.98 -14.68 -2.54
N ILE A 106 2.96 -13.81 -1.54
CA ILE A 106 3.54 -14.08 -0.21
C ILE A 106 2.71 -15.15 0.52
N ILE A 107 1.38 -15.07 0.47
CA ILE A 107 0.49 -16.06 1.08
C ILE A 107 0.63 -17.41 0.36
N GLY A 108 0.58 -17.43 -0.97
CA GLY A 108 0.78 -18.63 -1.77
C GLY A 108 2.17 -19.24 -1.57
N GLY A 109 3.21 -18.40 -1.55
CA GLY A 109 4.58 -18.79 -1.25
C GLY A 109 4.71 -19.37 0.15
N SER A 110 4.22 -18.69 1.18
CA SER A 110 4.27 -19.20 2.56
C SER A 110 3.51 -20.53 2.71
N LEU A 111 2.34 -20.68 2.08
CA LEU A 111 1.62 -21.94 2.04
C LEU A 111 2.42 -23.03 1.31
N PHE A 112 3.07 -22.71 0.19
CA PHE A 112 3.92 -23.65 -0.54
C PHE A 112 5.18 -24.02 0.24
N TRP A 113 5.80 -23.08 0.97
CA TRP A 113 6.98 -23.34 1.78
C TRP A 113 6.66 -24.16 3.03
N VAL A 114 5.55 -23.87 3.71
CA VAL A 114 5.07 -24.62 4.88
C VAL A 114 4.58 -26.01 4.46
N LYS A 115 3.73 -26.08 3.44
CA LYS A 115 3.16 -27.36 2.96
C LYS A 115 4.18 -28.18 2.18
N GLY A 116 5.08 -27.54 1.43
CA GLY A 116 6.18 -28.17 0.69
C GLY A 116 7.31 -28.69 1.58
N ARG A 117 7.59 -28.06 2.74
CA ARG A 117 8.42 -28.68 3.78
C ARG A 117 7.75 -29.89 4.42
N CYS A 118 6.41 -29.90 4.54
CA CYS A 118 5.67 -31.04 5.07
C CYS A 118 5.48 -32.16 4.02
N THR A 119 5.44 -31.85 2.73
CA THR A 119 5.42 -32.82 1.64
C THR A 119 6.81 -32.98 1.03
N ASN A 120 7.78 -33.34 1.86
CA ASN A 120 8.99 -33.95 1.34
C ASN A 120 8.60 -35.36 0.89
N ILE A 121 8.22 -35.49 -0.39
CA ILE A 121 7.65 -36.73 -0.97
C ILE A 121 8.64 -37.91 -0.97
N PHE A 122 9.89 -37.65 -0.57
CA PHE A 122 10.98 -38.61 -0.38
C PHE A 122 11.47 -38.70 1.07
N TYR A 123 10.70 -38.23 2.06
CA TYR A 123 10.97 -38.59 3.46
C TYR A 123 10.48 -40.02 3.71
N LYS A 124 11.32 -40.99 3.35
CA LYS A 124 11.28 -42.34 3.92
C LYS A 124 12.13 -42.29 5.19
N PRO A 125 11.56 -42.32 6.40
CA PRO A 125 12.36 -42.60 7.58
C PRO A 125 12.91 -44.02 7.44
N ASP A 126 14.23 -44.18 7.38
CA ASP A 126 14.86 -45.49 7.52
C ASP A 126 14.50 -46.01 8.92
N MET A 127 13.77 -47.12 8.95
CA MET A 127 13.38 -47.78 10.19
C MET A 127 14.65 -48.41 10.78
N PRO A 128 15.12 -48.01 11.98
CA PRO A 128 16.18 -48.77 12.63
C PRO A 128 15.65 -50.18 12.92
N TYR A 129 16.51 -51.18 12.75
CA TYR A 129 16.20 -52.56 13.11
C TYR A 129 15.83 -52.63 14.59
N MET A 130 14.53 -52.78 14.85
CA MET A 130 14.01 -53.06 16.18
C MET A 130 14.21 -54.56 16.43
N GLY A 131 15.36 -54.92 17.00
CA GLY A 131 15.54 -56.23 17.61
C GLY A 131 14.61 -56.35 18.81
N TYR A 132 13.57 -57.16 18.72
CA TYR A 132 12.67 -57.42 19.84
C TYR A 132 13.37 -58.33 20.87
N ASN A 133 14.14 -57.73 21.78
CA ASN A 133 14.85 -58.44 22.86
C ASN A 133 13.92 -59.08 23.92
N ASN A 134 12.60 -58.99 23.76
CA ASN A 134 11.64 -59.45 24.75
C ASN A 134 10.72 -60.58 24.26
N LEU A 135 10.96 -61.15 23.07
CA LEU A 135 10.31 -62.40 22.65
C LEU A 135 11.13 -63.57 23.19
N ARG A 136 11.08 -63.80 24.50
CA ARG A 136 11.57 -65.05 25.09
C ARG A 136 10.59 -66.13 24.70
N THR A 137 10.94 -67.01 23.76
CA THR A 137 10.08 -68.14 23.43
C THR A 137 10.19 -69.18 24.54
N ARG A 138 9.15 -70.01 24.74
CA ARG A 138 9.21 -71.10 25.74
C ARG A 138 10.40 -72.03 25.51
N ALA A 139 10.82 -72.19 24.25
CA ALA A 139 11.99 -72.98 23.89
C ALA A 139 13.29 -72.42 24.51
N ASP A 140 13.48 -71.10 24.48
CA ASP A 140 14.69 -70.46 25.03
C ASP A 140 14.71 -70.49 26.57
N ALA A 141 13.53 -70.40 27.21
CA ALA A 141 13.42 -70.51 28.66
C ALA A 141 13.71 -71.92 29.18
N ASP A 142 13.29 -72.96 28.44
CA ASP A 142 13.55 -74.36 28.77
C ASP A 142 15.04 -74.73 28.57
N GLU A 143 15.73 -74.06 27.64
CA GLU A 143 17.15 -74.28 27.35
C GLU A 143 18.05 -73.62 28.40
N GLU A 144 17.71 -72.40 28.86
CA GLU A 144 18.40 -71.73 29.97
C GLU A 144 18.23 -72.49 31.29
N HIS A 145 17.05 -73.05 31.56
CA HIS A 145 16.83 -73.89 32.74
C HIS A 145 17.68 -75.17 32.71
N LYS A 146 17.89 -75.78 31.55
CA LYS A 146 18.80 -76.93 31.40
C LYS A 146 20.26 -76.55 31.57
N GLN A 147 20.68 -75.39 31.09
CA GLN A 147 22.05 -74.90 31.28
C GLN A 147 22.34 -74.57 32.74
N LEU A 148 21.41 -73.91 33.44
CA LEU A 148 21.53 -73.66 34.87
C LEU A 148 21.55 -74.96 35.67
N GLN A 149 20.73 -75.96 35.30
CA GLN A 149 20.72 -77.26 35.97
C GLN A 149 22.07 -77.99 35.82
N ASN A 150 22.70 -77.92 34.63
CA ASN A 150 23.99 -78.55 34.37
C ASN A 150 25.17 -77.85 35.09
N ASP A 151 25.03 -76.56 35.44
CA ASP A 151 26.07 -75.79 36.15
C ASP A 151 26.06 -76.07 37.68
N PHE A 152 24.99 -76.68 38.20
CA PHE A 152 24.88 -77.12 39.59
C PHE A 152 25.17 -78.62 39.79
N ASP A 153 25.44 -79.38 38.73
CA ASP A 153 25.89 -80.76 38.87
C ASP A 153 27.33 -80.77 39.39
N PRO A 154 27.63 -81.44 40.52
CA PRO A 154 29.00 -81.51 41.02
C PRO A 154 29.87 -82.25 39.99
N VAL A 155 30.95 -81.61 39.58
CA VAL A 155 32.03 -82.28 38.85
C VAL A 155 32.56 -83.38 39.76
N ASN A 156 32.21 -84.63 39.47
CA ASN A 156 32.86 -85.77 40.09
C ASN A 156 34.33 -85.77 39.65
N VAL A 157 35.20 -85.69 40.66
CA VAL A 157 36.67 -85.76 40.59
C VAL A 157 37.14 -87.04 39.90
#